data_AF-A0A2A9P8N4-F1
#
_entry.id   AF-A0A2A9P8N4-F1
#
_cell.length_a   1.000
_cell.length_b   1.000
_cell.length_c   1.000
_cell.angle_alpha   90.00
_cell.angle_beta   90.00
_cell.angle_gamma   90.00
#
_symmetry.space_group_name_H-M   'P 1'
#
loop_
_entity.id
_entity.type
_entity.pdbx_description
1 polymer ?
#
loop_
_entity_poly.entity_id
_entity_poly.type
_entity_poly.pdbx_seq_one_letter_code
_entity_poly.pdbx_strand_id
1 'polypeptide(L)'
;MAYPKQIASKASIDNFLGCLSSSDLIYVRDQTRKIILDRFASFVDLPSELIGIILPYLHLEDILNCRLVSRGWWAIFTDDDIASRLCSRFFPGLQRAHHGPAECLFLDANRRFIRRRIHRSKYRVFIDWDSSWSTDMFRNPVLSSSHSIPPVDTASLAVLYNDGKLAWQPCSTVVIVDDLVTLQRLHCPLGNLIVREQQMRLVAVTKNLLILGVSRGSTDTYPVFNAVRVWHMSEKRWEALCLPGDCNHCYAADDRVAFLTWQRQVIVWSWGSKAAALELENFEDNSGFLRLSNCRLVAGTGWQPIVPVSSLMQNMPGIIWHPQHRDIMYVVRNFHHRMTENFDAPPSPKTLNTASVLVIKYRHGREVRKIFKRVDGHGTDCRWVWPVPCGRATDSYGGRFVGALVGTRETAFAVTILFNVLTETFFRRRYVGPCVHYFHPAEFPKTPSGRQYLFSGLAWDDHLVTGTGTVHSHGEGPMATWYEADSKSANCASKVDIDECQDIVESSFPGPFPEYGVMGDGKFLLFVSPFGVNIWGFRRRPPL
;
A
#
# COMPACT_ATOMS: atom_id res chain seq x y z
N MET A 1 9.52 25.26 43.45
CA MET A 1 9.83 25.55 44.87
C MET A 1 10.66 24.40 45.42
N ALA A 2 11.98 24.57 45.53
CA ALA A 2 12.83 23.56 46.17
C ALA A 2 12.63 23.62 47.69
N TYR A 3 12.49 22.47 48.33
CA TYR A 3 12.27 22.38 49.78
C TYR A 3 13.47 23.02 50.53
N PRO A 4 13.25 23.91 51.51
CA PRO A 4 14.32 24.66 52.20
C PRO A 4 15.39 23.78 52.86
N LYS A 5 15.07 22.52 53.19
CA LYS A 5 16.06 21.53 53.69
C LYS A 5 17.12 21.13 52.66
N GLN A 6 16.79 21.09 51.37
CA GLN A 6 17.72 20.65 50.32
C GLN A 6 18.78 21.72 49.99
N ILE A 7 18.41 23.00 50.06
CA ILE A 7 19.33 24.11 49.78
C ILE A 7 20.37 24.25 50.90
N ALA A 8 19.94 24.13 52.17
CA ALA A 8 20.83 24.16 53.33
C ALA A 8 21.81 22.97 53.36
N SER A 9 21.35 21.79 52.93
CA SER A 9 22.20 20.60 52.79
C SER A 9 23.27 20.78 51.71
N LYS A 10 22.92 21.36 50.56
CA LYS A 10 23.85 21.54 49.44
C LYS A 10 24.94 22.57 49.76
N ALA A 11 24.56 23.70 50.36
CA ALA A 11 25.51 24.72 50.81
C ALA A 11 26.48 24.18 51.88
N SER A 12 26.01 23.30 52.77
CA SER A 12 26.88 22.65 53.77
C SER A 12 27.87 21.67 53.14
N ILE A 13 27.45 20.93 52.10
CA ILE A 13 28.32 20.03 51.34
C ILE A 13 29.35 20.83 50.54
N ASP A 14 28.94 21.91 49.89
CA ASP A 14 29.85 22.75 49.11
C ASP A 14 30.90 23.43 50.00
N ASN A 15 30.51 23.88 51.21
CA ASN A 15 31.44 24.44 52.19
C ASN A 15 32.41 23.37 52.73
N PHE A 16 31.91 22.16 53.01
CA PHE A 16 32.76 21.03 53.41
C PHE A 16 33.78 20.67 52.31
N LEU A 17 33.35 20.57 51.06
CA LEU A 17 34.23 20.29 49.91
C LEU A 17 35.26 21.40 49.68
N GLY A 18 34.90 22.66 49.93
CA GLY A 18 35.81 23.81 49.85
C GLY A 18 36.90 23.83 50.93
N CYS A 19 36.70 23.15 52.05
CA CYS A 19 37.69 23.01 53.12
C CYS A 19 38.65 21.83 52.92
N LEU A 20 38.45 20.99 51.90
CA LEU A 20 39.27 19.81 51.65
C LEU A 20 40.53 20.16 50.84
N SER A 21 41.65 19.50 51.15
CA SER A 21 42.85 19.60 50.33
C SER A 21 42.67 18.87 48.99
N SER A 22 43.54 19.15 48.01
CA SER A 22 43.50 18.45 46.71
C SER A 22 43.65 16.93 46.85
N SER A 23 44.42 16.47 47.84
CA SER A 23 44.60 15.04 48.14
C SER A 23 43.33 14.43 48.75
N ASP A 24 42.64 15.17 49.62
CA ASP A 24 41.38 14.73 50.23
C ASP A 24 40.25 14.67 49.20
N LEU A 25 40.22 15.61 48.25
CA LEU A 25 39.28 15.57 47.13
C LEU A 25 39.51 14.35 46.23
N ILE A 26 40.76 13.98 45.98
CA ILE A 26 41.10 12.75 45.23
C ILE A 26 40.67 11.51 46.02
N TYR A 27 40.91 11.49 47.33
CA TYR A 27 40.50 10.39 48.20
C TYR A 27 38.97 10.25 48.28
N VAL A 28 38.24 11.36 48.48
CA VAL A 28 36.77 11.38 48.48
C VAL A 28 36.22 10.95 47.12
N ARG A 29 36.86 11.35 46.00
CA ARG A 29 36.49 10.88 44.65
C ARG A 29 36.69 9.38 44.50
N ASP A 30 37.80 8.85 45.00
CA ASP A 30 38.09 7.41 44.93
C ASP A 30 37.23 6.60 45.89
N GLN A 31 36.83 7.17 47.04
CA GLN A 31 35.86 6.55 47.95
C GLN A 31 34.43 6.64 47.41
N THR A 32 34.00 7.73 46.80
CA THR A 32 32.68 7.82 46.15
C THR A 32 32.55 6.91 44.93
N ARG A 33 33.66 6.61 44.24
CA ARG A 33 33.70 5.55 43.22
C ARG A 33 33.59 4.13 43.82
N LYS A 34 34.01 3.93 45.07
CA LYS A 34 33.91 2.65 45.81
C LYS A 34 32.60 2.50 46.57
N ILE A 35 31.95 3.61 46.93
CA ILE A 35 30.59 3.61 47.45
C ILE A 35 29.70 3.17 46.30
N ILE A 36 29.32 1.89 46.34
CA ILE A 36 28.18 1.38 45.62
C ILE A 36 27.00 2.14 46.23
N LEU A 37 26.67 3.31 45.66
CA LEU A 37 25.34 3.88 45.80
C LEU A 37 24.40 2.74 45.53
N ASP A 38 23.61 2.32 46.52
CA ASP A 38 22.53 1.34 46.36
C ASP A 38 21.85 1.66 45.05
N ARG A 39 22.12 0.82 44.05
CA ARG A 39 21.89 1.15 42.65
C ARG A 39 20.40 1.39 42.52
N PHE A 40 19.99 2.63 42.24
CA PHE A 40 18.70 2.83 41.61
C PHE A 40 18.67 1.88 40.42
N ALA A 41 17.69 0.97 40.39
CA ALA A 41 17.60 -0.05 39.34
C ALA A 41 17.71 0.64 37.99
N SER A 42 18.75 0.30 37.23
CA SER A 42 18.93 0.79 35.88
C SER A 42 17.92 0.10 34.97
N PHE A 43 17.66 0.68 33.80
CA PHE A 43 16.90 0.00 32.76
C PHE A 43 17.51 -1.37 32.40
N VAL A 44 18.84 -1.53 32.57
CA VAL A 44 19.55 -2.81 32.34
C VAL A 44 19.19 -3.88 33.39
N ASP A 45 18.77 -3.46 34.57
CA ASP A 45 18.40 -4.33 35.68
C ASP A 45 16.91 -4.73 35.63
N LEU A 46 16.14 -4.21 34.66
CA LEU A 46 14.74 -4.56 34.50
C LEU A 46 14.58 -5.95 33.88
N PRO A 47 13.66 -6.78 34.40
CA PRO A 47 13.33 -8.04 33.76
C PRO A 47 12.59 -7.81 32.44
N SER A 48 12.69 -8.76 31.50
CA SER A 48 12.21 -8.62 30.12
C SER A 48 10.70 -8.39 30.03
N GLU A 49 9.94 -8.82 31.04
CA GLU A 49 8.50 -8.57 31.15
C GLU A 49 8.19 -7.08 31.32
N LEU A 50 8.93 -6.37 32.19
CA LEU A 50 8.75 -4.94 32.41
C LEU A 50 9.20 -4.14 31.18
N ILE A 51 10.28 -4.56 30.53
CA ILE A 51 10.71 -4.00 29.25
C ILE A 51 9.60 -4.17 28.21
N GLY A 52 8.98 -5.34 28.17
CA GLY A 52 7.82 -5.64 27.33
C GLY A 52 6.62 -4.72 27.55
N ILE A 53 6.44 -4.16 28.75
CA ILE A 53 5.39 -3.17 29.06
C ILE A 53 5.78 -1.78 28.52
N ILE A 54 7.07 -1.48 28.42
CA ILE A 54 7.60 -0.22 27.90
C ILE A 54 7.57 -0.20 26.36
N LEU A 55 7.88 -1.33 25.70
CA LEU A 55 7.92 -1.41 24.23
C LEU A 55 6.68 -0.84 23.52
N PRO A 56 5.44 -1.04 24.03
CA PRO A 56 4.24 -0.45 23.47
C PRO A 56 4.23 1.07 23.31
N TYR A 57 5.08 1.77 24.04
CA TYR A 57 5.15 3.24 24.08
C TYR A 57 6.34 3.82 23.28
N LEU A 58 7.19 2.97 22.72
CA LEU A 58 8.35 3.40 21.94
C LEU A 58 8.06 3.33 20.44
N HIS A 59 8.54 4.31 19.68
CA HIS A 59 8.54 4.29 18.22
C HIS A 59 9.73 3.49 17.68
N LEU A 60 9.71 3.16 16.39
CA LEU A 60 10.79 2.38 15.80
C LEU A 60 12.14 3.11 15.87
N GLU A 61 12.16 4.44 15.68
CA GLU A 61 13.36 5.25 15.87
C GLU A 61 13.84 5.28 17.32
N ASP A 62 12.92 5.31 18.29
CA ASP A 62 13.29 5.30 19.71
C ASP A 62 14.03 4.02 20.06
N ILE A 63 13.55 2.86 19.58
CA ILE A 63 14.21 1.58 19.76
C ILE A 63 15.65 1.61 19.22
N LEU A 64 15.86 2.24 18.06
CA LEU A 64 17.20 2.38 17.50
C LEU A 64 18.09 3.29 18.35
N ASN A 65 17.55 4.42 18.82
CA ASN A 65 18.29 5.33 19.69
C ASN A 65 18.63 4.67 21.03
N CYS A 66 17.68 3.90 21.59
CA CYS A 66 17.87 3.12 22.82
C CYS A 66 19.06 2.15 22.69
N ARG A 67 19.23 1.50 21.54
CA ARG A 67 20.37 0.61 21.26
C ARG A 67 21.73 1.33 21.22
N LEU A 68 21.73 2.65 21.03
CA LEU A 68 22.95 3.46 20.99
C LEU A 68 23.32 4.05 22.36
N VAL A 69 22.46 3.92 23.38
CA VAL A 69 22.68 4.50 24.73
C VAL A 69 23.85 3.85 25.45
N SER A 70 23.89 2.52 25.51
CA SER A 70 24.94 1.75 26.18
C SER A 70 24.99 0.31 25.70
N ARG A 71 26.07 -0.42 26.00
CA ARG A 71 26.18 -1.85 25.70
C ARG A 71 25.08 -2.70 26.37
N GLY A 72 24.67 -2.34 27.58
CA GLY A 72 23.60 -3.05 28.30
C GLY A 72 22.24 -2.87 27.63
N TRP A 73 21.90 -1.65 27.21
CA TRP A 73 20.69 -1.40 26.43
C TRP A 73 20.74 -2.10 25.09
N TRP A 74 21.89 -2.04 24.40
CA TRP A 74 22.09 -2.78 23.16
C TRP A 74 21.79 -4.27 23.33
N ALA A 75 22.32 -4.91 24.39
CA ALA A 75 22.08 -6.32 24.68
C ALA A 75 20.59 -6.62 24.92
N ILE A 76 19.88 -5.79 25.68
CA ILE A 76 18.43 -5.93 25.90
C ILE A 76 17.63 -5.93 24.61
N PHE A 77 17.86 -4.95 23.73
CA PHE A 77 17.10 -4.83 22.48
C PHE A 77 17.57 -5.79 21.38
N THR A 78 18.65 -6.53 21.65
CA THR A 78 19.23 -7.55 20.79
C THR A 78 18.85 -8.96 21.27
N ASP A 79 18.42 -9.09 22.53
CA ASP A 79 17.83 -10.30 23.07
C ASP A 79 16.68 -10.81 22.18
N ASP A 80 16.64 -12.12 21.93
CA ASP A 80 15.75 -12.70 20.93
C ASP A 80 14.27 -12.59 21.32
N ASP A 81 13.94 -12.65 22.61
CA ASP A 81 12.56 -12.48 23.08
C ASP A 81 12.06 -11.05 22.86
N ILE A 82 12.90 -10.07 23.19
CA ILE A 82 12.61 -8.66 22.93
C ILE A 82 12.54 -8.39 21.43
N ALA A 83 13.50 -8.88 20.65
CA ALA A 83 13.50 -8.76 19.20
C ALA A 83 12.28 -9.42 18.54
N SER A 84 11.81 -10.55 19.09
CA SER A 84 10.60 -11.23 18.66
C SER A 84 9.33 -10.38 18.91
N ARG A 85 9.25 -9.74 20.08
CA ARG A 85 8.17 -8.77 20.38
C ARG A 85 8.23 -7.56 19.45
N LEU A 86 9.43 -7.04 19.17
CA LEU A 86 9.64 -5.94 18.23
C LEU A 86 9.22 -6.32 16.80
N CYS A 87 9.60 -7.50 16.32
CA CYS A 87 9.14 -8.05 15.05
C CYS A 87 7.61 -8.08 14.99
N SER A 88 6.97 -8.67 16.00
CA SER A 88 5.51 -8.81 16.05
C SER A 88 4.77 -7.48 16.09
N ARG A 89 5.35 -6.46 16.73
CA ARG A 89 4.78 -5.11 16.85
C ARG A 89 4.91 -4.29 15.56
N PHE A 90 6.13 -4.15 15.05
CA PHE A 90 6.42 -3.22 13.95
C PHE A 90 6.32 -3.86 12.57
N PHE A 91 6.57 -5.16 12.48
CA PHE A 91 6.58 -5.91 11.22
C PHE A 91 5.75 -7.21 11.36
N PRO A 92 4.43 -7.11 11.61
CA PRO A 92 3.59 -8.30 11.81
C PRO A 92 3.77 -9.29 10.66
N GLY A 93 3.96 -10.57 10.98
CA GLY A 93 4.19 -11.61 9.97
C GLY A 93 5.66 -11.80 9.54
N LEU A 94 6.59 -10.92 9.93
CA LEU A 94 8.01 -11.02 9.57
C LEU A 94 8.64 -12.38 9.92
N GLN A 95 8.41 -12.86 11.15
CA GLN A 95 8.92 -14.15 11.62
C GLN A 95 8.23 -15.36 10.97
N ARG A 96 7.06 -15.17 10.36
CA ARG A 96 6.39 -16.21 9.56
C ARG A 96 6.87 -16.17 8.10
N ALA A 97 7.22 -14.98 7.61
CA ALA A 97 7.72 -14.76 6.27
C ALA A 97 9.13 -15.32 6.06
N HIS A 98 9.95 -15.28 7.11
CA HIS A 98 11.37 -15.57 7.05
C HIS A 98 11.84 -16.43 8.23
N HIS A 99 12.81 -17.30 7.97
CA HIS A 99 13.47 -18.10 9.01
C HIS A 99 14.76 -17.43 9.46
N GLY A 100 15.04 -17.45 10.76
CA GLY A 100 16.27 -16.93 11.35
C GLY A 100 16.06 -16.33 12.74
N PRO A 101 17.14 -15.90 13.42
CA PRO A 101 17.06 -15.20 14.70
C PRO A 101 16.21 -13.93 14.58
N ALA A 102 15.37 -13.66 15.58
CA ALA A 102 14.46 -12.53 15.57
C ALA A 102 15.21 -11.19 15.52
N GLU A 103 16.38 -11.12 16.15
CA GLU A 103 17.26 -9.96 16.07
C GLU A 103 17.63 -9.65 14.61
N CYS A 104 18.22 -10.61 13.90
CA CYS A 104 18.66 -10.41 12.52
C CYS A 104 17.49 -9.99 11.61
N LEU A 105 16.33 -10.64 11.79
CA LEU A 105 15.11 -10.31 11.05
C LEU A 105 14.65 -8.87 11.34
N PHE A 106 14.57 -8.48 12.61
CA PHE A 106 14.18 -7.12 13.01
C PHE A 106 15.12 -6.07 12.43
N LEU A 107 16.43 -6.29 12.52
CA LEU A 107 17.43 -5.35 11.99
C LEU A 107 17.34 -5.19 10.48
N ASP A 108 17.18 -6.29 9.75
CA ASP A 108 17.06 -6.23 8.31
C ASP A 108 15.74 -5.59 7.88
N ALA A 109 14.64 -5.87 8.59
CA ALA A 109 13.36 -5.22 8.36
C ALA A 109 13.44 -3.72 8.60
N ASN A 110 14.09 -3.31 9.68
CA ASN A 110 14.27 -1.91 10.04
C ASN A 110 15.19 -1.18 9.04
N ARG A 111 16.32 -1.81 8.64
CA ARG A 111 17.18 -1.28 7.56
C ARG A 111 16.41 -1.09 6.27
N ARG A 112 15.51 -2.01 5.92
CA ARG A 112 14.64 -1.88 4.74
C ARG A 112 13.69 -0.70 4.92
N PHE A 113 12.95 -0.65 6.03
CA PHE A 113 12.04 0.45 6.36
C PHE A 113 12.72 1.81 6.22
N ILE A 114 13.87 2.01 6.86
CA ILE A 114 14.62 3.27 6.79
C ILE A 114 15.12 3.60 5.37
N ARG A 115 15.57 2.60 4.60
CA ARG A 115 16.09 2.83 3.23
C ARG A 115 14.99 3.20 2.23
N ARG A 116 13.74 2.89 2.55
CA ARG A 116 12.59 2.98 1.66
C ARG A 116 11.85 4.31 1.73
N ARG A 117 12.30 5.25 2.56
CA ARG A 117 11.76 6.60 2.59
C ARG A 117 11.94 7.29 1.24
N ILE A 118 10.89 7.97 0.79
CA ILE A 118 10.80 8.68 -0.50
C ILE A 118 12.06 9.54 -0.76
N HIS A 119 12.49 10.34 0.21
CA HIS A 119 13.71 11.18 0.12
C HIS A 119 15.04 10.41 0.07
N ARG A 120 15.05 9.08 0.30
CA ARG A 120 16.26 8.23 0.32
C ARG A 120 16.43 7.35 -0.93
N SER A 121 15.68 7.62 -2.00
CA SER A 121 15.88 6.99 -3.31
C SER A 121 17.37 7.00 -3.69
N LYS A 122 17.92 5.85 -4.10
CA LYS A 122 19.34 5.72 -4.46
C LYS A 122 19.66 6.24 -5.84
N TYR A 123 18.69 6.19 -6.73
CA TYR A 123 18.74 6.81 -8.04
C TYR A 123 17.33 7.16 -8.50
N ARG A 124 17.26 8.13 -9.41
CA ARG A 124 16.05 8.54 -10.12
C ARG A 124 16.39 8.60 -11.60
N VAL A 125 15.50 8.07 -12.43
CA VAL A 125 15.68 8.05 -13.88
C VAL A 125 14.33 8.33 -14.54
N PHE A 126 14.33 9.23 -15.51
CA PHE A 126 13.19 9.41 -16.40
C PHE A 126 13.41 8.59 -17.66
N ILE A 127 12.34 7.93 -18.11
CA ILE A 127 12.35 7.02 -19.25
C ILE A 127 11.24 7.46 -20.17
N ASP A 128 11.60 7.92 -21.36
CA ASP A 128 10.64 8.22 -22.40
C ASP A 128 9.93 6.94 -22.88
N TRP A 129 8.70 7.10 -23.37
CA TRP A 129 8.02 6.02 -24.09
C TRP A 129 8.67 5.79 -25.44
N ASP A 130 9.76 5.04 -25.43
CA ASP A 130 10.43 4.57 -26.63
C ASP A 130 10.03 3.13 -26.90
N SER A 131 9.32 2.89 -28.01
CA SER A 131 8.85 1.57 -28.43
C SER A 131 9.92 0.79 -29.21
N SER A 132 11.11 1.35 -29.40
CA SER A 132 12.24 0.71 -30.06
C SER A 132 12.61 -0.64 -29.43
N TRP A 133 13.19 -1.51 -30.28
CA TRP A 133 13.53 -2.88 -29.92
C TRP A 133 14.45 -2.97 -28.70
N SER A 134 15.42 -2.06 -28.62
CA SER A 134 16.37 -1.87 -27.52
C SER A 134 16.63 -0.38 -27.35
N THR A 135 16.88 0.06 -26.12
CA THR A 135 17.25 1.44 -25.77
C THR A 135 18.59 1.48 -25.06
N ASP A 136 19.11 2.68 -24.80
CA ASP A 136 20.35 2.87 -24.01
C ASP A 136 20.28 2.24 -22.61
N MET A 137 19.07 2.06 -22.09
CA MET A 137 18.84 1.54 -20.75
C MET A 137 18.30 0.11 -20.76
N PHE A 138 17.50 -0.28 -21.75
CA PHE A 138 16.94 -1.64 -21.82
C PHE A 138 17.49 -2.42 -23.01
N ARG A 139 18.07 -3.58 -22.70
CA ARG A 139 18.60 -4.49 -23.74
C ARG A 139 17.58 -5.58 -24.05
N ASN A 140 17.34 -5.83 -25.33
CA ASN A 140 16.53 -6.96 -25.75
C ASN A 140 17.39 -8.23 -25.85
N PRO A 141 17.03 -9.35 -25.20
CA PRO A 141 17.79 -10.59 -25.30
C PRO A 141 17.63 -11.31 -26.65
N VAL A 142 16.68 -10.90 -27.49
CA VAL A 142 16.39 -11.52 -28.78
C VAL A 142 16.99 -10.69 -29.92
N LEU A 143 17.56 -11.36 -30.92
CA LEU A 143 18.08 -10.72 -32.14
C LEU A 143 16.99 -9.89 -32.82
N SER A 144 17.34 -8.68 -33.25
CA SER A 144 16.43 -7.68 -33.77
C SER A 144 15.48 -8.23 -34.83
N SER A 145 14.18 -8.11 -34.60
CA SER A 145 13.19 -8.29 -35.66
C SER A 145 13.09 -6.99 -36.48
N SER A 146 13.15 -7.09 -37.80
CA SER A 146 13.09 -5.97 -38.75
C SER A 146 11.69 -5.32 -38.87
N HIS A 147 10.88 -5.35 -37.82
CA HIS A 147 9.53 -4.80 -37.84
C HIS A 147 9.55 -3.32 -37.47
N SER A 148 8.97 -2.48 -38.32
CA SER A 148 8.68 -1.09 -38.01
C SER A 148 7.67 -1.03 -36.87
N ILE A 149 8.07 -0.46 -35.74
CA ILE A 149 7.23 -0.35 -34.56
C ILE A 149 6.38 0.93 -34.71
N PRO A 150 5.05 0.85 -34.56
CA PRO A 150 4.19 2.03 -34.68
C PRO A 150 4.50 3.07 -33.60
N PRO A 151 4.19 4.36 -33.87
CA PRO A 151 4.33 5.41 -32.88
C PRO A 151 3.45 5.15 -31.66
N VAL A 152 3.87 5.67 -30.51
CA VAL A 152 3.13 5.54 -29.25
C VAL A 152 1.85 6.37 -29.33
N ASP A 153 0.70 5.70 -29.22
CA ASP A 153 -0.58 6.37 -29.03
C ASP A 153 -0.77 6.67 -27.55
N THR A 154 -0.41 7.89 -27.15
CA THR A 154 -0.51 8.35 -25.75
C THR A 154 -1.95 8.39 -25.26
N ALA A 155 -2.96 8.45 -26.14
CA ALA A 155 -4.36 8.47 -25.75
C ALA A 155 -4.86 7.08 -25.30
N SER A 156 -4.33 6.01 -25.89
CA SER A 156 -4.70 4.62 -25.57
C SER A 156 -3.66 3.87 -24.74
N LEU A 157 -2.56 4.54 -24.37
CA LEU A 157 -1.46 3.96 -23.61
C LEU A 157 -1.94 3.33 -22.30
N ALA A 158 -1.76 2.01 -22.19
CA ALA A 158 -1.97 1.27 -20.95
C ALA A 158 -0.61 0.95 -20.32
N VAL A 159 -0.46 1.21 -19.02
CA VAL A 159 0.77 0.96 -18.26
C VAL A 159 0.44 0.23 -16.97
N LEU A 160 1.08 -0.92 -16.75
CA LEU A 160 0.92 -1.76 -15.58
C LEU A 160 2.27 -2.12 -14.99
N TYR A 161 2.32 -2.20 -13.66
CA TYR A 161 3.53 -2.54 -12.93
C TYR A 161 3.30 -3.57 -11.84
N ASN A 162 4.16 -4.60 -11.81
CA ASN A 162 4.18 -5.59 -10.75
C ASN A 162 5.56 -6.28 -10.63
N ASP A 163 6.07 -6.43 -9.41
CA ASP A 163 7.33 -7.12 -9.08
C ASP A 163 8.51 -6.80 -10.03
N GLY A 164 8.78 -5.51 -10.25
CA GLY A 164 9.86 -5.04 -11.11
C GLY A 164 9.59 -5.15 -12.62
N LYS A 165 8.42 -5.64 -13.05
CA LYS A 165 8.00 -5.67 -14.46
C LYS A 165 7.10 -4.49 -14.76
N LEU A 166 7.51 -3.68 -15.73
CA LEU A 166 6.73 -2.59 -16.29
C LEU A 166 6.21 -3.04 -17.66
N ALA A 167 4.94 -3.43 -17.72
CA ALA A 167 4.28 -3.74 -18.98
C ALA A 167 3.56 -2.50 -19.49
N TRP A 168 3.72 -2.20 -20.77
CA TRP A 168 3.04 -1.07 -21.38
C TRP A 168 2.66 -1.38 -22.83
N GLN A 169 1.56 -0.77 -23.27
CA GLN A 169 0.93 -1.03 -24.55
C GLN A 169 0.87 0.27 -25.36
N PRO A 170 1.85 0.53 -26.25
CA PRO A 170 1.84 1.75 -27.07
C PRO A 170 0.70 1.80 -28.08
N CYS A 171 0.17 0.65 -28.49
CA CYS A 171 -0.99 0.53 -29.38
C CYS A 171 -1.64 -0.86 -29.25
N SER A 172 -2.77 -1.07 -29.92
CA SER A 172 -3.54 -2.33 -29.85
C SER A 172 -2.78 -3.58 -30.32
N THR A 173 -1.66 -3.41 -31.06
CA THR A 173 -0.91 -4.52 -31.68
C THR A 173 0.49 -4.74 -31.10
N VAL A 174 0.90 -3.96 -30.10
CA VAL A 174 2.25 -4.06 -29.51
C VAL A 174 2.15 -3.98 -28.00
N VAL A 175 2.75 -4.93 -27.30
CA VAL A 175 2.92 -4.89 -25.85
C VAL A 175 4.38 -5.12 -25.51
N ILE A 176 4.93 -4.24 -24.68
CA ILE A 176 6.33 -4.23 -24.27
C ILE A 176 6.38 -4.49 -22.77
N VAL A 177 7.33 -5.30 -22.33
CA VAL A 177 7.60 -5.55 -20.92
C VAL A 177 9.06 -5.23 -20.61
N ASP A 178 9.27 -4.20 -19.80
CA ASP A 178 10.56 -3.78 -19.30
C ASP A 178 10.80 -4.33 -17.89
N ASP A 179 11.88 -5.09 -17.71
CA ASP A 179 12.35 -5.57 -16.42
C ASP A 179 13.28 -4.54 -15.80
N LEU A 180 12.81 -3.84 -14.78
CA LEU A 180 13.58 -2.79 -14.09
C LEU A 180 14.72 -3.35 -13.23
N VAL A 181 14.69 -4.65 -12.92
CA VAL A 181 15.74 -5.31 -12.13
C VAL A 181 16.87 -5.76 -13.03
N THR A 182 16.56 -6.41 -14.15
CA THR A 182 17.55 -6.95 -15.07
C THR A 182 17.89 -6.02 -16.23
N LEU A 183 17.17 -4.91 -16.37
CA LEU A 183 17.26 -3.96 -17.49
C LEU A 183 17.07 -4.64 -18.85
N GLN A 184 16.17 -5.62 -18.90
CA GLN A 184 15.82 -6.34 -20.12
C GLN A 184 14.47 -5.90 -20.65
N ARG A 185 14.39 -5.75 -21.98
CA ARG A 185 13.14 -5.47 -22.70
C ARG A 185 12.66 -6.72 -23.41
N LEU A 186 11.37 -7.02 -23.27
CA LEU A 186 10.69 -8.09 -23.98
C LEU A 186 9.54 -7.53 -24.81
N HIS A 187 9.55 -7.80 -26.10
CA HIS A 187 8.38 -7.58 -26.96
C HIS A 187 7.49 -8.83 -26.91
N CYS A 188 6.22 -8.62 -26.59
CA CYS A 188 5.24 -9.70 -26.56
C CYS A 188 4.97 -10.18 -28.01
N PRO A 189 5.14 -11.48 -28.31
CA PRO A 189 4.92 -12.01 -29.65
C PRO A 189 3.42 -12.16 -29.91
N LEU A 190 2.80 -11.09 -30.39
CA LEU A 190 1.37 -11.06 -30.71
C LEU A 190 1.06 -11.74 -32.05
N GLY A 191 1.98 -11.72 -33.03
CA GLY A 191 1.97 -12.53 -34.25
C GLY A 191 0.57 -12.85 -34.83
N ASN A 192 0.18 -14.13 -34.76
CA ASN A 192 -1.08 -14.66 -35.30
C ASN A 192 -2.37 -14.09 -34.63
N LEU A 193 -2.26 -13.45 -33.48
CA LEU A 193 -3.39 -12.83 -32.79
C LEU A 193 -3.81 -11.52 -33.47
N ILE A 194 -2.86 -10.81 -34.09
CA ILE A 194 -3.13 -9.56 -34.82
C ILE A 194 -3.88 -9.82 -36.12
N VAL A 195 -3.58 -10.94 -36.80
CA VAL A 195 -4.20 -11.33 -38.08
C VAL A 195 -5.72 -11.53 -37.96
N ARG A 196 -6.25 -11.72 -36.75
CA ARG A 196 -7.69 -11.92 -36.50
C ARG A 196 -8.45 -10.62 -36.22
N GLU A 197 -7.83 -9.45 -36.41
CA GLU A 197 -8.41 -8.12 -36.11
C GLU A 197 -8.94 -7.97 -34.66
N GLN A 198 -8.44 -8.81 -33.75
CA GLN A 198 -8.86 -8.78 -32.35
C GLN A 198 -8.14 -7.64 -31.63
N GLN A 199 -8.88 -6.60 -31.24
CA GLN A 199 -8.36 -5.55 -30.37
C GLN A 199 -8.06 -6.15 -29.00
N MET A 200 -6.78 -6.22 -28.64
CA MET A 200 -6.33 -6.70 -27.32
C MET A 200 -5.97 -5.52 -26.44
N ARG A 201 -6.29 -5.62 -25.15
CA ARG A 201 -5.95 -4.61 -24.14
C ARG A 201 -5.16 -5.24 -23.01
N LEU A 202 -4.13 -4.55 -22.57
CA LEU A 202 -3.30 -4.94 -21.43
C LEU A 202 -4.12 -4.85 -20.13
N VAL A 203 -4.21 -5.97 -19.40
CA VAL A 203 -5.08 -6.10 -18.22
C VAL A 203 -4.28 -6.29 -16.93
N ALA A 204 -3.23 -7.14 -16.96
CA ALA A 204 -2.40 -7.40 -15.80
C ALA A 204 -1.00 -7.89 -16.21
N VAL A 205 -0.02 -7.64 -15.34
CA VAL A 205 1.34 -8.19 -15.43
C VAL A 205 1.75 -8.78 -14.09
N THR A 206 2.48 -9.88 -14.11
CA THR A 206 3.16 -10.48 -12.95
C THR A 206 4.63 -10.69 -13.29
N LYS A 207 5.37 -11.35 -12.39
CA LYS A 207 6.76 -11.75 -12.67
C LYS A 207 6.88 -12.61 -13.93
N ASN A 208 5.89 -13.48 -14.20
CA ASN A 208 5.94 -14.49 -15.25
C ASN A 208 4.79 -14.40 -16.26
N LEU A 209 3.68 -13.75 -15.93
CA LEU A 209 2.49 -13.70 -16.77
C LEU A 209 2.23 -12.29 -17.30
N LEU A 210 1.83 -12.22 -18.56
CA LEU A 210 1.24 -11.05 -19.19
C LEU A 210 -0.19 -11.41 -19.62
N ILE A 211 -1.17 -10.61 -19.22
CA ILE A 211 -2.59 -10.92 -19.40
C ILE A 211 -3.22 -9.85 -20.27
N LEU A 212 -3.84 -10.28 -21.37
CA LEU A 212 -4.51 -9.43 -22.34
C LEU A 212 -6.00 -9.81 -22.42
N GLY A 213 -6.87 -8.81 -22.34
CA GLY A 213 -8.29 -8.97 -22.62
C GLY A 213 -8.57 -8.74 -24.09
N VAL A 214 -9.36 -9.61 -24.73
CA VAL A 214 -9.82 -9.43 -26.11
C VAL A 214 -11.09 -8.60 -26.08
N SER A 215 -10.99 -7.34 -26.52
CA SER A 215 -12.11 -6.39 -26.53
C SER A 215 -13.19 -6.82 -27.51
N ARG A 216 -14.47 -6.64 -27.12
CA ARG A 216 -15.63 -6.90 -27.98
C ARG A 216 -16.18 -5.63 -28.66
N GLY A 217 -15.57 -4.47 -28.44
CA GLY A 217 -16.03 -3.20 -29.01
C GLY A 217 -15.02 -2.06 -28.87
N SER A 218 -15.31 -0.94 -29.53
CA SER A 218 -14.43 0.23 -29.67
C SER A 218 -14.57 1.27 -28.55
N THR A 219 -15.24 0.96 -27.44
CA THR A 219 -15.41 1.95 -26.36
C THR A 219 -14.12 2.08 -25.57
N ASP A 220 -13.45 3.22 -25.71
CA ASP A 220 -12.15 3.52 -25.10
C ASP A 220 -12.17 3.48 -23.56
N THR A 221 -13.36 3.58 -22.96
CA THR A 221 -13.52 3.87 -21.53
C THR A 221 -13.21 2.70 -20.61
N TYR A 222 -13.58 1.46 -20.99
CA TYR A 222 -13.31 0.25 -20.20
C TYR A 222 -13.15 -0.97 -21.13
N PRO A 223 -12.08 -1.78 -20.98
CA PRO A 223 -11.99 -3.05 -21.68
C PRO A 223 -13.08 -3.97 -21.15
N VAL A 224 -14.18 -4.08 -21.88
CA VAL A 224 -15.18 -5.12 -21.70
C VAL A 224 -14.71 -6.31 -22.53
N PHE A 225 -14.28 -7.36 -21.84
CA PHE A 225 -13.82 -8.60 -22.47
C PHE A 225 -14.33 -9.80 -21.70
N ASN A 226 -14.68 -10.86 -22.41
CA ASN A 226 -14.93 -12.18 -21.84
C ASN A 226 -13.90 -13.21 -22.35
N ALA A 227 -13.08 -12.85 -23.32
CA ALA A 227 -11.97 -13.68 -23.79
C ALA A 227 -10.64 -13.09 -23.33
N VAL A 228 -9.76 -13.96 -22.83
CA VAL A 228 -8.47 -13.59 -22.25
C VAL A 228 -7.36 -14.39 -22.93
N ARG A 229 -6.26 -13.72 -23.22
CA ARG A 229 -5.00 -14.34 -23.64
C ARG A 229 -3.97 -14.15 -22.54
N VAL A 230 -3.35 -15.24 -22.12
CA VAL A 230 -2.28 -15.20 -21.11
C VAL A 230 -0.99 -15.68 -21.76
N TRP A 231 0.04 -14.84 -21.71
CA TRP A 231 1.38 -15.20 -22.16
C TRP A 231 2.27 -15.46 -20.96
N HIS A 232 2.88 -16.65 -20.92
CA HIS A 232 3.91 -16.95 -19.95
C HIS A 232 5.27 -16.50 -20.49
N MET A 233 5.84 -15.46 -19.89
CA MET A 233 7.05 -14.78 -20.35
C MET A 233 8.29 -15.67 -20.32
N SER A 234 8.41 -16.60 -19.36
CA SER A 234 9.56 -17.52 -19.30
C SER A 234 9.43 -18.70 -20.26
N GLU A 235 8.28 -19.38 -20.26
CA GLU A 235 7.99 -20.50 -21.19
C GLU A 235 7.76 -20.07 -22.64
N LYS A 236 7.53 -18.78 -22.89
CA LYS A 236 7.21 -18.22 -24.22
C LYS A 236 5.97 -18.86 -24.86
N ARG A 237 4.98 -19.26 -24.05
CA ARG A 237 3.75 -19.93 -24.49
C ARG A 237 2.51 -19.10 -24.20
N TRP A 238 1.47 -19.32 -25.01
CA TRP A 238 0.17 -18.69 -24.87
C TRP A 238 -0.88 -19.69 -24.39
N GLU A 239 -1.75 -19.23 -23.49
CA GLU A 239 -3.00 -19.87 -23.15
C GLU A 239 -4.19 -18.94 -23.40
N ALA A 240 -5.35 -19.54 -23.63
CA ALA A 240 -6.59 -18.86 -23.96
C ALA A 240 -7.67 -19.23 -22.96
N LEU A 241 -8.36 -18.24 -22.43
CA LEU A 241 -9.45 -18.45 -21.48
C LEU A 241 -10.71 -17.75 -21.98
N CYS A 242 -11.84 -18.42 -21.84
CA CYS A 242 -13.15 -17.83 -22.03
C CYS A 242 -13.83 -17.74 -20.67
N LEU A 243 -14.22 -16.54 -20.28
CA LEU A 243 -14.94 -16.25 -19.06
C LEU A 243 -16.45 -16.41 -19.30
N PRO A 244 -17.22 -16.84 -18.29
CA PRO A 244 -18.67 -17.01 -18.40
C PRO A 244 -19.43 -15.68 -18.58
N GLY A 245 -18.77 -14.55 -18.35
CA GLY A 245 -19.31 -13.21 -18.54
C GLY A 245 -18.19 -12.18 -18.69
N ASP A 246 -18.58 -10.94 -18.91
CA ASP A 246 -17.63 -9.85 -19.10
C ASP A 246 -16.84 -9.58 -17.83
N CYS A 247 -15.52 -9.49 -17.98
CA CYS A 247 -14.58 -9.20 -16.91
C CYS A 247 -14.71 -7.74 -16.49
N ASN A 248 -14.75 -7.52 -15.17
CA ASN A 248 -14.68 -6.22 -14.55
C ASN A 248 -13.27 -5.98 -13.98
N HIS A 249 -12.76 -6.92 -13.20
CA HIS A 249 -11.43 -6.81 -12.58
C HIS A 249 -10.60 -8.08 -12.74
N CYS A 250 -9.28 -7.89 -12.78
CA CYS A 250 -8.30 -8.97 -12.86
C CYS A 250 -7.26 -8.81 -11.74
N TYR A 251 -7.13 -9.83 -10.91
CA TYR A 251 -6.17 -9.88 -9.81
C TYR A 251 -5.13 -10.96 -10.10
N ALA A 252 -3.94 -10.55 -10.50
CA ALA A 252 -2.86 -11.47 -10.86
C ALA A 252 -1.69 -11.40 -9.87
N ALA A 253 -1.18 -12.57 -9.47
CA ALA A 253 0.05 -12.68 -8.70
C ALA A 253 0.74 -14.01 -9.03
N ASP A 254 2.07 -13.96 -9.18
CA ASP A 254 2.86 -15.12 -9.61
C ASP A 254 2.28 -15.72 -10.91
N ASP A 255 1.99 -17.03 -10.90
CA ASP A 255 1.42 -17.78 -12.01
C ASP A 255 -0.11 -17.98 -11.85
N ARG A 256 -0.77 -17.10 -11.06
CA ARG A 256 -2.18 -17.20 -10.68
C ARG A 256 -2.96 -15.95 -11.04
N VAL A 257 -4.22 -16.14 -11.43
CA VAL A 257 -5.12 -15.05 -11.83
C VAL A 257 -6.52 -15.31 -11.31
N ALA A 258 -7.18 -14.26 -10.85
CA ALA A 258 -8.60 -14.26 -10.55
C ALA A 258 -9.29 -13.19 -11.38
N PHE A 259 -10.31 -13.59 -12.11
CA PHE A 259 -11.17 -12.71 -12.88
C PHE A 259 -12.48 -12.52 -12.13
N LEU A 260 -12.88 -11.28 -11.95
CA LEU A 260 -14.17 -10.91 -11.38
C LEU A 260 -15.06 -10.43 -12.51
N THR A 261 -16.17 -11.11 -12.75
CA THR A 261 -17.13 -10.74 -13.80
C THR A 261 -18.11 -9.67 -13.30
N TRP A 262 -18.78 -8.98 -14.21
CA TRP A 262 -19.89 -8.08 -13.88
C TRP A 262 -21.07 -8.79 -13.21
N GLN A 263 -21.22 -10.10 -13.45
CA GLN A 263 -22.16 -10.99 -12.76
C GLN A 263 -21.69 -11.40 -11.36
N ARG A 264 -20.62 -10.77 -10.84
CA ARG A 264 -20.03 -11.02 -9.51
C ARG A 264 -19.51 -12.44 -9.29
N GLN A 265 -19.21 -13.16 -10.37
CA GLN A 265 -18.55 -14.45 -10.30
C GLN A 265 -17.03 -14.24 -10.21
N VAL A 266 -16.38 -15.00 -9.34
CA VAL A 266 -14.92 -15.02 -9.27
C VAL A 266 -14.43 -16.29 -9.93
N ILE A 267 -13.69 -16.14 -11.02
CA ILE A 267 -13.08 -17.24 -11.79
C ILE A 267 -11.60 -17.27 -11.47
N VAL A 268 -11.13 -18.34 -10.85
CA VAL A 268 -9.74 -18.55 -10.50
C VAL A 268 -9.09 -19.46 -11.51
N TRP A 269 -7.88 -19.10 -11.91
CA TRP A 269 -7.07 -19.85 -12.84
C TRP A 269 -5.60 -19.77 -12.44
N SER A 270 -4.84 -20.80 -12.80
CA SER A 270 -3.39 -20.86 -12.63
C SER A 270 -2.79 -21.45 -13.89
N TRP A 271 -1.56 -21.04 -14.22
CA TRP A 271 -0.86 -21.55 -15.42
C TRP A 271 -0.87 -23.08 -15.47
N GLY A 272 -1.21 -23.64 -16.64
CA GLY A 272 -1.33 -25.09 -16.84
C GLY A 272 -2.49 -25.77 -16.11
N SER A 273 -3.39 -25.02 -15.46
CA SER A 273 -4.56 -25.53 -14.74
C SER A 273 -5.87 -25.15 -15.42
N LYS A 274 -6.97 -25.81 -15.06
CA LYS A 274 -8.31 -25.43 -15.51
C LYS A 274 -8.83 -24.23 -14.71
N ALA A 275 -9.56 -23.34 -15.37
CA ALA A 275 -10.27 -22.26 -14.69
C ALA A 275 -11.45 -22.84 -13.90
N ALA A 276 -11.65 -22.34 -12.68
CA ALA A 276 -12.71 -22.78 -11.78
C ALA A 276 -13.45 -21.56 -11.22
N ALA A 277 -14.78 -21.62 -11.20
CA ALA A 277 -15.59 -20.63 -10.51
C ALA A 277 -15.54 -20.89 -9.00
N LEU A 278 -15.44 -19.82 -8.22
CA LEU A 278 -15.63 -19.88 -6.78
C LEU A 278 -17.11 -19.79 -6.45
N GLU A 279 -17.55 -20.71 -5.60
CA GLU A 279 -18.84 -20.63 -4.96
C GLU A 279 -18.79 -19.53 -3.90
N LEU A 280 -19.23 -18.34 -4.29
CA LEU A 280 -19.45 -17.25 -3.35
C LEU A 280 -20.86 -17.40 -2.80
N GLU A 281 -21.02 -17.60 -1.49
CA GLU A 281 -22.35 -17.58 -0.88
C GLU A 281 -23.07 -16.26 -1.21
N ASN A 282 -24.31 -16.38 -1.70
CA ASN A 282 -25.21 -15.26 -1.94
C ASN A 282 -25.66 -14.69 -0.60
N PHE A 283 -24.90 -13.72 -0.07
CA PHE A 283 -25.29 -12.96 1.11
C PHE A 283 -26.47 -12.01 0.87
N GLU A 284 -27.04 -11.98 -0.34
CA GLU A 284 -28.15 -11.09 -0.70
C GLU A 284 -29.47 -11.44 0.02
N ASP A 285 -29.63 -12.64 0.60
CA ASP A 285 -30.95 -13.08 1.12
C ASP A 285 -31.12 -13.20 2.65
N ASN A 286 -30.06 -13.39 3.45
CA ASN A 286 -30.24 -13.74 4.88
C ASN A 286 -29.81 -12.67 5.90
N SER A 287 -29.22 -11.57 5.47
CA SER A 287 -29.08 -10.39 6.34
C SER A 287 -30.16 -9.39 5.93
N GLY A 288 -31.24 -9.28 6.70
CA GLY A 288 -32.23 -8.21 6.56
C GLY A 288 -31.63 -6.78 6.61
N PHE A 289 -30.31 -6.68 6.81
CA PHE A 289 -29.47 -5.49 6.80
C PHE A 289 -29.12 -4.93 5.41
N LEU A 290 -29.21 -5.71 4.32
CA LEU A 290 -28.91 -5.20 2.96
C LEU A 290 -30.13 -4.61 2.23
N ARG A 291 -31.34 -4.70 2.80
CA ARG A 291 -32.56 -4.12 2.21
C ARG A 291 -32.74 -2.62 2.45
N LEU A 292 -31.93 -1.98 3.30
CA LEU A 292 -32.25 -0.64 3.83
C LEU A 292 -31.52 0.56 3.21
N SER A 293 -30.79 0.44 2.10
CA SER A 293 -30.06 1.61 1.55
C SER A 293 -30.23 1.93 0.07
N ASN A 294 -30.93 1.13 -0.74
CA ASN A 294 -30.86 1.31 -2.19
C ASN A 294 -32.17 1.67 -2.92
N CYS A 295 -33.24 2.00 -2.19
CA CYS A 295 -34.47 2.47 -2.84
C CYS A 295 -35.17 3.55 -2.02
N ARG A 296 -35.49 4.69 -2.66
CA ARG A 296 -36.38 5.71 -2.11
C ARG A 296 -37.74 5.55 -2.79
N LEU A 297 -38.81 5.45 -2.00
CA LEU A 297 -40.17 5.48 -2.54
C LEU A 297 -40.44 6.91 -3.05
N VAL A 298 -40.40 7.11 -4.36
CA VAL A 298 -40.91 8.34 -4.97
C VAL A 298 -42.42 8.14 -5.11
N ALA A 299 -43.21 8.94 -4.40
CA ALA A 299 -44.66 8.87 -4.48
C ALA A 299 -45.10 9.09 -5.93
N GLY A 300 -45.64 8.05 -6.57
CA GLY A 300 -46.32 8.13 -7.87
C GLY A 300 -45.62 7.52 -9.09
N THR A 301 -44.38 7.00 -9.02
CA THR A 301 -43.66 6.52 -10.24
C THR A 301 -43.02 5.14 -10.16
N GLY A 302 -43.29 4.35 -9.13
CA GLY A 302 -42.72 3.00 -8.97
C GLY A 302 -41.26 3.01 -8.53
N TRP A 303 -40.73 1.83 -8.20
CA TRP A 303 -39.35 1.66 -7.72
C TRP A 303 -38.37 1.95 -8.87
N GLN A 304 -37.60 3.04 -8.77
CA GLN A 304 -36.45 3.27 -9.66
C GLN A 304 -35.14 3.32 -8.87
N PRO A 305 -34.06 2.66 -9.35
CA PRO A 305 -32.75 2.74 -8.75
C PRO A 305 -32.10 4.11 -9.07
N ILE A 306 -31.88 4.94 -8.05
CA ILE A 306 -31.28 6.28 -8.18
C ILE A 306 -29.78 6.24 -7.85
N VAL A 307 -29.07 5.15 -8.19
CA VAL A 307 -27.65 5.07 -7.82
C VAL A 307 -26.74 5.31 -9.03
N PRO A 308 -25.90 6.36 -9.03
CA PRO A 308 -24.86 6.52 -10.05
C PRO A 308 -23.93 5.30 -10.04
N VAL A 309 -23.41 4.93 -11.21
CA VAL A 309 -22.52 3.77 -11.45
C VAL A 309 -21.35 3.67 -10.44
N SER A 310 -20.95 4.78 -9.84
CA SER A 310 -19.92 4.84 -8.79
C SER A 310 -20.24 4.05 -7.51
N SER A 311 -21.51 3.76 -7.22
CA SER A 311 -21.91 2.95 -6.04
C SER A 311 -21.86 1.44 -6.28
N LEU A 312 -22.05 0.99 -7.53
CA LEU A 312 -22.01 -0.42 -7.90
C LEU A 312 -20.59 -0.98 -7.75
N MET A 313 -19.57 -0.15 -7.90
CA MET A 313 -18.17 -0.52 -7.69
C MET A 313 -17.77 -0.65 -6.21
N GLN A 314 -18.48 0.02 -5.29
CA GLN A 314 -18.11 0.02 -3.85
C GLN A 314 -18.30 -1.34 -3.16
N ASN A 315 -19.07 -2.25 -3.77
CA ASN A 315 -19.36 -3.58 -3.24
C ASN A 315 -18.67 -4.71 -4.01
N MET A 316 -17.77 -4.41 -4.95
CA MET A 316 -17.06 -5.46 -5.69
C MET A 316 -16.01 -6.15 -4.80
N PRO A 317 -15.95 -7.49 -4.83
CA PRO A 317 -14.97 -8.21 -4.02
C PRO A 317 -13.54 -7.97 -4.50
N GLY A 318 -12.64 -7.68 -3.57
CA GLY A 318 -11.19 -7.70 -3.83
C GLY A 318 -10.62 -9.10 -3.67
N ILE A 319 -9.52 -9.41 -4.37
CA ILE A 319 -8.82 -10.69 -4.23
C ILE A 319 -7.40 -10.45 -3.71
N ILE A 320 -6.99 -11.27 -2.75
CA ILE A 320 -5.66 -11.26 -2.17
C ILE A 320 -5.06 -12.66 -2.27
N TRP A 321 -3.90 -12.77 -2.89
CA TRP A 321 -3.13 -14.00 -2.97
C TRP A 321 -2.22 -14.18 -1.75
N HIS A 322 -2.19 -15.39 -1.18
CA HIS A 322 -1.20 -15.70 -0.15
C HIS A 322 0.20 -15.78 -0.81
N PRO A 323 1.23 -15.11 -0.25
CA PRO A 323 2.54 -15.00 -0.89
C PRO A 323 3.35 -16.31 -0.86
N GLN A 324 3.13 -17.17 0.12
CA GLN A 324 3.90 -18.42 0.30
C GLN A 324 3.12 -19.69 -0.03
N HIS A 325 1.79 -19.61 -0.10
CA HIS A 325 0.92 -20.79 -0.22
C HIS A 325 0.06 -20.61 -1.47
N ARG A 326 0.37 -21.39 -2.52
CA ARG A 326 -0.23 -21.20 -3.85
C ARG A 326 -1.73 -21.53 -3.87
N ASP A 327 -2.14 -22.44 -3.00
CA ASP A 327 -3.49 -22.95 -2.81
C ASP A 327 -4.40 -22.03 -1.97
N ILE A 328 -3.83 -20.99 -1.33
CA ILE A 328 -4.55 -20.09 -0.44
C ILE A 328 -4.75 -18.71 -1.10
N MET A 329 -5.97 -18.22 -1.00
CA MET A 329 -6.35 -16.85 -1.36
C MET A 329 -7.42 -16.32 -0.41
N TYR A 330 -7.66 -15.02 -0.48
CA TYR A 330 -8.66 -14.35 0.31
C TYR A 330 -9.55 -13.48 -0.58
N VAL A 331 -10.85 -13.52 -0.34
CA VAL A 331 -11.85 -12.66 -0.98
C VAL A 331 -12.25 -11.60 0.03
N VAL A 332 -12.09 -10.32 -0.32
CA VAL A 332 -12.37 -9.17 0.52
C VAL A 332 -13.70 -8.56 0.09
N ARG A 333 -14.63 -8.36 1.01
CA ARG A 333 -15.88 -7.63 0.79
C ARG A 333 -15.99 -6.49 1.78
N ASN A 334 -16.49 -5.36 1.32
CA ASN A 334 -16.68 -4.17 2.15
C ASN A 334 -18.16 -3.82 2.17
N PHE A 335 -18.66 -3.52 3.36
CA PHE A 335 -20.04 -3.13 3.59
C PHE A 335 -20.04 -1.73 4.19
N HIS A 336 -20.88 -0.88 3.62
CA HIS A 336 -21.02 0.50 4.07
C HIS A 336 -22.36 0.61 4.79
N HIS A 337 -22.31 1.00 6.06
CA HIS A 337 -23.50 1.20 6.86
C HIS A 337 -23.66 2.70 7.10
N ARG A 338 -24.73 3.25 6.53
CA ARG A 338 -25.18 4.60 6.85
C ARG A 338 -26.27 4.47 7.91
N MET A 339 -25.89 4.67 9.17
CA MET A 339 -26.89 4.79 10.24
C MET A 339 -27.35 6.25 10.29
N THR A 340 -28.58 6.50 9.84
CA THR A 340 -29.29 7.72 10.19
C THR A 340 -30.02 7.45 11.50
N GLU A 341 -29.46 7.92 12.62
CA GLU A 341 -30.22 7.93 13.86
C GLU A 341 -31.37 8.94 13.69
N ASN A 342 -32.60 8.43 13.58
CA ASN A 342 -33.82 9.25 13.69
C ASN A 342 -33.98 9.62 15.17
N PHE A 343 -33.35 10.70 15.59
CA PHE A 343 -33.76 11.40 16.80
C PHE A 343 -34.61 12.59 16.37
N ASP A 344 -35.84 12.66 16.89
CA ASP A 344 -36.83 13.73 16.68
C ASP A 344 -36.39 15.11 17.22
N ALA A 345 -35.16 15.54 16.98
CA ALA A 345 -34.61 16.82 17.45
C ALA A 345 -33.79 17.55 16.36
N PRO A 346 -34.01 18.87 16.13
CA PRO A 346 -33.15 19.68 15.27
C PRO A 346 -31.99 20.35 16.04
N PRO A 347 -30.89 20.79 15.38
CA PRO A 347 -30.33 20.35 14.10
C PRO A 347 -28.86 19.89 14.23
N SER A 348 -28.61 18.60 14.03
CA SER A 348 -27.57 18.08 13.13
C SER A 348 -27.48 16.56 13.32
N PRO A 349 -28.13 15.76 12.45
CA PRO A 349 -28.02 14.31 12.53
C PRO A 349 -26.54 13.93 12.32
N LYS A 350 -25.88 13.45 13.38
CA LYS A 350 -24.55 12.87 13.30
C LYS A 350 -24.65 11.59 12.50
N THR A 351 -24.37 11.66 11.21
CA THR A 351 -24.32 10.47 10.37
C THR A 351 -23.04 9.71 10.74
N LEU A 352 -23.19 8.61 11.48
CA LEU A 352 -22.06 7.71 11.75
C LEU A 352 -21.86 6.83 10.53
N ASN A 353 -20.83 7.14 9.75
CA ASN A 353 -20.38 6.28 8.67
C ASN A 353 -19.56 5.14 9.30
N THR A 354 -20.15 3.95 9.34
CA THR A 354 -19.44 2.74 9.75
C THR A 354 -19.21 1.87 8.53
N ALA A 355 -18.02 1.32 8.40
CA ALA A 355 -17.68 0.37 7.35
C ALA A 355 -17.36 -0.98 8.01
N SER A 356 -17.69 -2.06 7.34
CA SER A 356 -17.33 -3.41 7.78
C SER A 356 -16.57 -4.11 6.68
N VAL A 357 -15.45 -4.75 7.04
CA VAL A 357 -14.63 -5.52 6.11
C VAL A 357 -14.77 -7.00 6.46
N LEU A 358 -15.16 -7.80 5.49
CA LEU A 358 -15.19 -9.26 5.56
C LEU A 358 -14.11 -9.83 4.66
N VAL A 359 -13.24 -10.66 5.23
CA VAL A 359 -12.23 -11.40 4.49
C VAL A 359 -12.55 -12.88 4.60
N ILE A 360 -12.76 -13.52 3.45
CA ILE A 360 -13.09 -14.94 3.34
C ILE A 360 -11.87 -15.67 2.80
N LYS A 361 -11.32 -16.60 3.59
CA LYS A 361 -10.20 -17.45 3.21
C LYS A 361 -10.69 -18.65 2.41
N TYR A 362 -10.06 -18.86 1.27
CA TYR A 362 -10.23 -20.06 0.45
C TYR A 362 -8.95 -20.89 0.44
N ARG A 363 -9.10 -22.21 0.49
CA ARG A 363 -8.04 -23.19 0.26
C ARG A 363 -8.51 -24.22 -0.75
N HIS A 364 -7.73 -24.43 -1.82
CA HIS A 364 -8.12 -25.30 -2.93
C HIS A 364 -9.52 -24.96 -3.51
N GLY A 365 -9.83 -23.66 -3.59
CA GLY A 365 -11.12 -23.18 -4.11
C GLY A 365 -12.31 -23.37 -3.16
N ARG A 366 -12.12 -23.93 -1.97
CA ARG A 366 -13.19 -24.07 -0.95
C ARG A 366 -13.04 -23.04 0.15
N GLU A 367 -14.16 -22.51 0.61
CA GLU A 367 -14.19 -21.64 1.77
C GLU A 367 -13.72 -22.40 3.02
N VAL A 368 -12.85 -21.77 3.82
CA VAL A 368 -12.32 -22.35 5.07
C VAL A 368 -12.63 -21.47 6.28
N ARG A 369 -12.62 -20.15 6.12
CA ARG A 369 -12.74 -19.23 7.25
C ARG A 369 -13.25 -17.86 6.84
N LYS A 370 -14.12 -17.26 7.65
CA LYS A 370 -14.54 -15.86 7.55
C LYS A 370 -13.90 -15.05 8.69
N ILE A 371 -13.36 -13.88 8.36
CA ILE A 371 -12.73 -12.97 9.31
C ILE A 371 -13.37 -11.60 9.11
N PHE A 372 -13.98 -11.08 10.17
CA PHE A 372 -14.76 -9.85 10.12
C PHE A 372 -14.10 -8.75 10.93
N LYS A 373 -14.13 -7.51 10.40
CA LYS A 373 -13.70 -6.32 11.13
C LYS A 373 -14.67 -5.17 10.90
N ARG A 374 -15.26 -4.70 11.99
CA ARG A 374 -15.96 -3.42 12.03
C ARG A 374 -14.94 -2.27 12.08
N VAL A 375 -15.22 -1.24 11.31
CA VAL A 375 -14.42 -0.02 11.19
C VAL A 375 -15.33 1.16 11.48
N ASP A 376 -15.18 1.68 12.69
CA ASP A 376 -15.90 2.86 13.11
C ASP A 376 -15.16 4.10 12.63
N GLY A 377 -15.86 4.98 11.92
CA GLY A 377 -15.35 6.29 11.54
C GLY A 377 -15.24 7.20 12.76
N HIS A 378 -14.10 7.86 12.93
CA HIS A 378 -13.93 8.89 13.95
C HIS A 378 -14.49 10.22 13.40
N GLY A 379 -15.76 10.49 13.68
CA GLY A 379 -16.43 11.75 13.31
C GLY A 379 -17.43 11.63 12.16
N THR A 380 -18.17 12.71 11.93
CA THR A 380 -19.32 12.75 10.99
C THR A 380 -18.92 12.81 9.52
N ASP A 381 -17.66 13.11 9.21
CA ASP A 381 -17.22 13.46 7.84
C ASP A 381 -16.17 12.49 7.27
N CYS A 382 -16.15 11.24 7.76
CA CYS A 382 -15.30 10.20 7.19
C CYS A 382 -15.99 9.53 6.00
N ARG A 383 -15.25 9.28 4.91
CA ARG A 383 -15.74 8.52 3.74
C ARG A 383 -14.84 7.35 3.44
N TRP A 384 -15.44 6.22 3.08
CA TRP A 384 -14.69 5.08 2.59
C TRP A 384 -14.23 5.33 1.16
N VAL A 385 -12.94 5.12 0.92
CA VAL A 385 -12.29 5.38 -0.36
C VAL A 385 -11.26 4.29 -0.66
N TRP A 386 -10.83 4.27 -1.93
CA TRP A 386 -9.84 3.34 -2.46
C TRP A 386 -8.64 4.09 -3.03
N PRO A 387 -7.85 4.78 -2.20
CA PRO A 387 -6.64 5.47 -2.64
C PRO A 387 -5.59 4.51 -3.20
N VAL A 388 -5.75 3.21 -2.95
CA VAL A 388 -4.87 2.14 -3.39
C VAL A 388 -5.73 0.96 -3.83
N PRO A 389 -5.31 0.20 -4.84
CA PRO A 389 -6.03 -1.01 -5.26
C PRO A 389 -6.14 -2.03 -4.12
N CYS A 390 -7.31 -2.67 -3.99
CA CYS A 390 -7.51 -3.74 -3.02
C CYS A 390 -6.51 -4.88 -3.26
N GLY A 391 -5.92 -5.39 -2.17
CA GLY A 391 -4.95 -6.48 -2.20
C GLY A 391 -3.52 -6.06 -2.56
N ARG A 392 -3.26 -4.77 -2.83
CA ARG A 392 -1.89 -4.29 -3.03
C ARG A 392 -1.04 -4.56 -1.78
N ALA A 393 0.19 -5.01 -1.98
CA ALA A 393 1.16 -5.18 -0.90
C ALA A 393 1.46 -3.83 -0.26
N THR A 394 1.37 -3.73 1.06
CA THR A 394 1.80 -2.54 1.81
C THR A 394 3.15 -2.72 2.46
N ASP A 395 3.61 -3.96 2.60
CA ASP A 395 4.91 -4.31 3.16
C ASP A 395 5.35 -5.69 2.64
N SER A 396 6.56 -6.11 3.02
CA SER A 396 7.11 -7.42 2.68
C SER A 396 6.71 -8.53 3.65
N TYR A 397 5.83 -8.25 4.62
CA TYR A 397 5.53 -9.11 5.77
C TYR A 397 4.06 -9.54 5.80
N GLY A 398 3.37 -9.43 4.66
CA GLY A 398 2.02 -9.93 4.47
C GLY A 398 0.93 -8.88 4.59
N GLY A 399 1.25 -7.61 4.85
CA GLY A 399 0.30 -6.51 4.85
C GLY A 399 -0.29 -6.26 3.46
N ARG A 400 -1.63 -6.19 3.40
CA ARG A 400 -2.40 -5.97 2.17
C ARG A 400 -3.45 -4.90 2.38
N PHE A 401 -3.56 -3.99 1.43
CA PHE A 401 -4.54 -2.92 1.48
C PHE A 401 -5.97 -3.46 1.29
N VAL A 402 -6.90 -3.15 2.19
CA VAL A 402 -8.31 -3.56 2.07
C VAL A 402 -9.30 -2.39 2.03
N GLY A 403 -8.84 -1.16 2.21
CA GLY A 403 -9.62 0.07 2.03
C GLY A 403 -9.16 1.17 2.97
N ALA A 404 -9.76 2.36 2.89
CA ALA A 404 -9.42 3.48 3.75
C ALA A 404 -10.63 4.35 4.08
N LEU A 405 -10.62 4.97 5.26
CA LEU A 405 -11.50 6.05 5.64
C LEU A 405 -10.73 7.37 5.54
N VAL A 406 -11.19 8.31 4.73
CA VAL A 406 -10.59 9.65 4.64
C VAL A 406 -11.52 10.66 5.30
N GLY A 407 -10.97 11.48 6.18
CA GLY A 407 -11.65 12.61 6.83
C GLY A 407 -11.16 13.94 6.25
N THR A 408 -12.08 14.89 6.06
CA THR A 408 -11.84 16.16 5.35
C THR A 408 -11.84 17.40 6.26
N ARG A 409 -11.48 17.28 7.54
CA ARG A 409 -11.40 18.45 8.45
C ARG A 409 -10.04 19.15 8.32
N GLU A 410 -9.83 20.24 9.08
CA GLU A 410 -8.66 21.14 9.09
C GLU A 410 -7.29 20.46 8.92
N THR A 411 -7.13 19.22 9.38
CA THR A 411 -6.05 18.32 8.98
C THR A 411 -6.64 17.13 8.23
N ALA A 412 -6.30 17.02 6.94
CA ALA A 412 -6.71 15.86 6.17
C ALA A 412 -6.02 14.62 6.76
N PHE A 413 -6.78 13.56 7.00
CA PHE A 413 -6.23 12.28 7.43
C PHE A 413 -6.87 11.11 6.68
N ALA A 414 -6.08 10.05 6.52
CA ALA A 414 -6.54 8.78 5.96
C ALA A 414 -6.28 7.65 6.96
N VAL A 415 -7.32 6.97 7.42
CA VAL A 415 -7.21 5.73 8.18
C VAL A 415 -7.33 4.56 7.23
N THR A 416 -6.20 3.99 6.84
CA THR A 416 -6.18 2.78 6.03
C THR A 416 -6.47 1.55 6.90
N ILE A 417 -7.19 0.61 6.32
CA ILE A 417 -7.46 -0.70 6.88
C ILE A 417 -6.67 -1.70 6.06
N LEU A 418 -5.88 -2.49 6.78
CA LEU A 418 -4.94 -3.44 6.20
C LEU A 418 -5.24 -4.83 6.76
N PHE A 419 -5.08 -5.85 5.92
CA PHE A 419 -5.20 -7.25 6.32
C PHE A 419 -3.86 -7.94 6.14
N ASN A 420 -3.33 -8.54 7.21
CA ASN A 420 -2.08 -9.29 7.14
C ASN A 420 -2.42 -10.75 6.84
N VAL A 421 -2.02 -11.23 5.66
CA VAL A 421 -2.34 -12.60 5.22
C VAL A 421 -1.55 -13.67 5.95
N LEU A 422 -0.38 -13.34 6.51
CA LEU A 422 0.44 -14.30 7.25
C LEU A 422 -0.06 -14.50 8.68
N THR A 423 -0.57 -13.43 9.31
CA THR A 423 -1.14 -13.47 10.66
C THR A 423 -2.65 -13.64 10.69
N GLU A 424 -3.33 -13.42 9.57
CA GLU A 424 -4.79 -13.38 9.42
C GLU A 424 -5.46 -12.35 10.34
N THR A 425 -4.82 -11.19 10.51
CA THR A 425 -5.28 -10.11 11.39
C THR A 425 -5.45 -8.80 10.65
N PHE A 426 -6.39 -7.99 11.13
CA PHE A 426 -6.55 -6.61 10.66
C PHE A 426 -5.70 -5.65 11.48
N PHE A 427 -5.18 -4.63 10.81
CA PHE A 427 -4.50 -3.51 11.42
C PHE A 427 -4.94 -2.21 10.75
N ARG A 428 -4.74 -1.10 11.45
CA ARG A 428 -5.10 0.24 10.98
C ARG A 428 -3.83 1.08 10.96
N ARG A 429 -3.65 1.86 9.89
CA ARG A 429 -2.62 2.91 9.85
C ARG A 429 -3.30 4.24 9.60
N ARG A 430 -2.99 5.23 10.42
CA ARG A 430 -3.44 6.60 10.25
C ARG A 430 -2.36 7.34 9.50
N TYR A 431 -2.72 8.00 8.42
CA TYR A 431 -1.85 8.89 7.67
C TYR A 431 -2.34 10.33 7.82
N VAL A 432 -1.41 11.26 7.90
CA VAL A 432 -1.66 12.71 7.86
C VAL A 432 -0.86 13.27 6.68
N GLY A 433 -1.46 14.20 5.96
CA GLY A 433 -0.85 14.85 4.81
C GLY A 433 -1.31 16.31 4.72
N PRO A 434 -0.81 17.05 3.72
CA PRO A 434 -1.26 18.41 3.48
C PRO A 434 -2.78 18.42 3.29
N CYS A 435 -3.44 19.45 3.84
CA CYS A 435 -4.88 19.59 3.73
C CYS A 435 -5.25 19.88 2.27
N VAL A 436 -5.64 18.85 1.52
CA VAL A 436 -6.22 19.03 0.19
C VAL A 436 -7.64 19.54 0.42
N HIS A 437 -7.82 20.86 0.33
CA HIS A 437 -9.06 21.54 0.74
C HIS A 437 -10.29 21.15 -0.12
N TYR A 438 -10.11 20.33 -1.16
CA TYR A 438 -11.15 20.01 -2.14
C TYR A 438 -11.24 18.52 -2.49
N PHE A 439 -11.44 17.65 -1.51
CA PHE A 439 -12.10 16.35 -1.79
C PHE A 439 -13.61 16.56 -2.00
N HIS A 440 -14.01 17.25 -3.07
CA HIS A 440 -15.43 17.49 -3.34
C HIS A 440 -16.12 16.16 -3.73
N PRO A 441 -17.21 15.73 -3.03
CA PRO A 441 -17.89 14.44 -3.24
C PRO A 441 -18.37 14.12 -4.66
N ALA A 442 -18.60 15.15 -5.47
CA ALA A 442 -19.19 14.99 -6.80
C ALA A 442 -18.15 14.60 -7.87
N GLU A 443 -16.86 14.78 -7.58
CA GLU A 443 -15.75 14.64 -8.53
C GLU A 443 -14.56 13.92 -7.89
N PHE A 444 -14.80 12.91 -7.04
CA PHE A 444 -13.89 11.77 -7.16
C PHE A 444 -13.96 11.37 -8.62
N PRO A 445 -12.83 11.24 -9.35
CA PRO A 445 -12.88 10.90 -10.75
C PRO A 445 -13.82 9.70 -10.84
N LYS A 446 -14.90 9.84 -11.64
CA LYS A 446 -15.44 8.67 -12.34
C LYS A 446 -14.18 7.91 -12.72
N THR A 447 -14.02 6.67 -12.24
CA THR A 447 -12.89 5.80 -12.58
C THR A 447 -12.39 6.20 -13.97
N PRO A 448 -11.16 6.72 -14.09
CA PRO A 448 -10.81 7.69 -15.13
C PRO A 448 -11.37 7.24 -16.48
N SER A 449 -12.23 8.08 -17.07
CA SER A 449 -12.83 7.78 -18.35
C SER A 449 -11.72 7.69 -19.40
N GLY A 450 -11.37 6.49 -19.83
CA GLY A 450 -10.52 6.23 -20.98
C GLY A 450 -9.00 6.28 -20.75
N ARG A 451 -8.50 6.91 -19.68
CA ARG A 451 -7.05 7.02 -19.44
C ARG A 451 -6.59 6.10 -18.31
N GLN A 452 -5.91 5.01 -18.70
CA GLN A 452 -5.68 3.81 -17.88
C GLN A 452 -4.42 3.86 -17.02
N TYR A 453 -4.27 4.92 -16.22
CA TYR A 453 -3.45 4.84 -15.02
C TYR A 453 -4.25 4.13 -13.93
N LEU A 454 -4.51 2.83 -14.14
CA LEU A 454 -5.45 1.97 -13.38
C LEU A 454 -5.18 1.88 -11.87
N PHE A 455 -4.10 2.50 -11.38
CA PHE A 455 -3.68 2.47 -9.99
C PHE A 455 -3.28 3.89 -9.57
N SER A 456 -4.23 4.69 -9.09
CA SER A 456 -3.94 6.02 -8.56
C SER A 456 -3.57 5.94 -7.08
N GLY A 457 -2.51 5.19 -6.77
CA GLY A 457 -1.87 5.28 -5.47
C GLY A 457 -1.20 4.01 -4.96
N LEU A 458 -0.31 4.24 -4.00
CA LEU A 458 0.54 3.26 -3.36
C LEU A 458 0.50 3.49 -1.85
N ALA A 459 0.07 2.50 -1.09
CA ALA A 459 0.31 2.44 0.35
C ALA A 459 1.52 1.56 0.57
N TRP A 460 2.53 2.08 1.24
CA TRP A 460 3.77 1.38 1.45
C TRP A 460 4.44 1.82 2.75
N ASP A 461 4.62 0.87 3.67
CA ASP A 461 5.24 1.12 4.98
C ASP A 461 4.59 2.36 5.65
N ASP A 462 5.38 3.41 5.94
CA ASP A 462 4.96 4.68 6.55
C ASP A 462 4.44 5.73 5.56
N HIS A 463 4.32 5.39 4.28
CA HIS A 463 3.86 6.30 3.23
C HIS A 463 2.54 5.85 2.60
N LEU A 464 1.69 6.82 2.28
CA LEU A 464 0.57 6.66 1.37
C LEU A 464 0.71 7.74 0.31
N VAL A 465 0.89 7.34 -0.95
CA VAL A 465 1.01 8.25 -2.08
C VAL A 465 -0.22 8.07 -2.95
N THR A 466 -0.95 9.14 -3.22
CA THR A 466 -2.15 9.10 -4.06
C THR A 466 -1.98 10.04 -5.23
N GLY A 467 -2.28 9.57 -6.44
CA GLY A 467 -2.39 10.46 -7.61
C GLY A 467 -3.78 11.09 -7.64
N THR A 468 -3.89 12.39 -7.89
CA THR A 468 -5.18 13.04 -8.11
C THR A 468 -5.57 12.81 -9.57
N GLY A 469 -6.56 11.93 -9.79
CA GLY A 469 -6.94 11.50 -11.13
C GLY A 469 -7.60 12.56 -12.02
N THR A 470 -7.88 13.76 -11.50
CA THR A 470 -8.40 14.93 -12.24
C THR A 470 -8.36 16.15 -11.32
N VAL A 471 -7.42 17.09 -11.50
CA VAL A 471 -7.48 18.41 -10.85
C VAL A 471 -8.16 19.39 -11.80
N HIS A 472 -9.36 19.86 -11.42
CA HIS A 472 -9.95 21.05 -12.02
C HIS A 472 -9.31 22.30 -11.39
N SER A 473 -8.55 23.03 -12.23
CA SER A 473 -8.34 24.49 -12.28
C SER A 473 -7.85 25.30 -11.06
N HIS A 474 -7.62 24.72 -9.88
CA HIS A 474 -7.21 25.52 -8.71
C HIS A 474 -5.93 25.02 -8.04
N GLY A 475 -4.79 25.21 -8.71
CA GLY A 475 -3.46 25.46 -8.09
C GLY A 475 -2.83 24.41 -7.16
N GLU A 476 -3.52 23.33 -6.78
CA GLU A 476 -2.99 22.29 -5.90
C GLU A 476 -2.34 21.16 -6.73
N GLY A 477 -1.20 20.66 -6.27
CA GLY A 477 -0.36 19.70 -6.98
C GLY A 477 -1.06 18.38 -7.34
N PRO A 478 -0.61 17.67 -8.40
CA PRO A 478 -1.28 16.49 -8.95
C PRO A 478 -1.13 15.21 -8.09
N MET A 479 -0.47 15.28 -6.94
CA MET A 479 -0.26 14.16 -6.03
C MET A 479 -0.36 14.61 -4.59
N ALA A 480 -0.75 13.70 -3.70
CA ALA A 480 -0.67 13.93 -2.27
C ALA A 480 0.16 12.82 -1.63
N THR A 481 1.19 13.20 -0.90
CA THR A 481 1.98 12.30 -0.06
C THR A 481 1.54 12.43 1.38
N TRP A 482 1.17 11.30 1.96
CA TRP A 482 0.71 11.21 3.34
C TRP A 482 1.68 10.34 4.13
N TYR A 483 1.87 10.70 5.39
CA TYR A 483 2.81 10.07 6.32
C TYR A 483 2.07 9.41 7.46
N GLU A 484 2.51 8.22 7.87
CA GLU A 484 1.96 7.55 9.03
C GLU A 484 2.08 8.47 10.26
N ALA A 485 0.94 8.85 10.80
CA ALA A 485 0.84 9.65 12.01
C ALA A 485 0.56 8.72 13.17
N ASP A 486 1.29 8.93 14.26
CA ASP A 486 1.03 8.20 15.47
C ASP A 486 -0.38 8.49 15.99
N SER A 487 -1.08 7.41 16.32
CA SER A 487 -2.45 7.45 16.82
C SER A 487 -2.65 8.34 18.06
N LYS A 488 -1.58 8.77 18.72
CA LYS A 488 -1.58 9.52 19.99
C LYS A 488 -1.05 10.96 19.92
N SER A 489 -0.44 11.41 18.82
CA SER A 489 0.17 12.75 18.77
C SER A 489 -0.41 13.59 17.64
N ALA A 490 -1.38 14.46 17.99
CA ALA A 490 -1.83 15.54 17.11
C ALA A 490 -0.71 16.57 16.80
N ASN A 491 0.42 16.51 17.54
CA ASN A 491 1.54 17.44 17.46
C ASN A 491 2.85 16.78 17.01
N CYS A 492 2.83 15.57 16.44
CA CYS A 492 4.03 15.03 15.82
C CYS A 492 4.24 15.72 14.47
N ALA A 493 4.92 16.86 14.50
CA ALA A 493 5.78 17.24 13.40
C ALA A 493 6.72 16.05 13.17
N SER A 494 6.45 15.23 12.16
CA SER A 494 7.42 14.25 11.71
C SER A 494 8.73 15.00 11.47
N LYS A 495 9.87 14.44 11.91
CA LYS A 495 11.19 14.92 11.46
C LYS A 495 11.33 14.93 9.92
N VAL A 496 10.42 14.26 9.23
CA VAL A 496 10.27 14.34 7.80
C VAL A 496 9.45 15.58 7.49
N ASP A 497 10.10 16.54 6.84
CA ASP A 497 9.44 17.70 6.25
C ASP A 497 8.51 17.19 5.14
N ILE A 498 7.21 17.19 5.45
CA ILE A 498 6.15 16.70 4.55
C ILE A 498 6.15 17.55 3.27
N ASP A 499 6.39 18.85 3.41
CA ASP A 499 6.41 19.81 2.33
C ASP A 499 7.64 19.56 1.45
N GLU A 500 8.83 19.35 2.03
CA GLU A 500 10.03 18.98 1.25
C GLU A 500 9.79 17.70 0.43
N CYS A 501 9.17 16.68 1.02
CA CYS A 501 8.92 15.44 0.29
C CYS A 501 7.84 15.59 -0.77
N GLN A 502 6.84 16.44 -0.54
CA GLN A 502 5.85 16.82 -1.52
C GLN A 502 6.52 17.55 -2.69
N ASP A 503 7.39 18.52 -2.42
CA ASP A 503 8.18 19.25 -3.43
C ASP A 503 9.08 18.30 -4.24
N ILE A 504 9.69 17.30 -3.61
CA ILE A 504 10.50 16.27 -4.30
C ILE A 504 9.63 15.45 -5.27
N VAL A 505 8.42 15.09 -4.87
CA VAL A 505 7.48 14.36 -5.73
C VAL A 505 7.01 15.27 -6.87
N GLU A 506 6.60 16.50 -6.57
CA GLU A 506 6.11 17.48 -7.56
C GLU A 506 7.18 17.89 -8.57
N SER A 507 8.41 18.13 -8.13
CA SER A 507 9.54 18.46 -9.01
C SER A 507 9.96 17.33 -9.94
N SER A 508 9.52 16.09 -9.69
CA SER A 508 9.82 14.94 -10.55
C SER A 508 8.95 14.90 -11.82
N PHE A 509 8.02 15.84 -11.97
CA PHE A 509 7.11 15.94 -13.10
C PHE A 509 7.48 17.09 -14.04
N PRO A 510 7.80 16.79 -15.30
CA PRO A 510 7.99 17.82 -16.31
C PRO A 510 6.62 18.37 -16.75
N GLY A 511 6.11 19.38 -16.03
CA GLY A 511 5.02 20.24 -16.50
C GLY A 511 3.65 20.06 -15.84
N PRO A 512 2.70 20.97 -16.16
CA PRO A 512 1.42 21.13 -15.47
C PRO A 512 0.35 20.10 -15.90
N PHE A 513 0.75 18.86 -16.19
CA PHE A 513 -0.18 17.88 -16.73
C PHE A 513 -1.05 17.28 -15.62
N PRO A 514 -2.36 17.12 -15.84
CA PRO A 514 -3.29 16.72 -14.79
C PRO A 514 -3.32 15.20 -14.53
N GLU A 515 -2.53 14.39 -15.23
CA GLU A 515 -2.71 12.94 -15.26
C GLU A 515 -1.41 12.18 -15.06
N TYR A 516 -1.27 11.67 -13.85
CA TYR A 516 -0.15 10.83 -13.47
C TYR A 516 -0.64 9.59 -12.72
N GLY A 517 -0.05 8.44 -13.04
CA GLY A 517 -0.20 7.20 -12.28
C GLY A 517 0.91 7.04 -11.25
N VAL A 518 0.56 6.48 -10.08
CA VAL A 518 1.56 6.07 -9.07
C VAL A 518 1.49 4.57 -8.88
N MET A 519 2.61 3.90 -9.11
CA MET A 519 2.72 2.48 -8.90
C MET A 519 4.07 2.15 -8.30
N GLY A 520 4.18 1.02 -7.61
CA GLY A 520 5.44 0.67 -6.98
C GLY A 520 5.34 -0.55 -6.09
N ASP A 521 6.48 -0.94 -5.57
CA ASP A 521 6.65 -2.03 -4.60
C ASP A 521 7.85 -1.74 -3.69
N GLY A 522 8.29 -2.75 -2.94
CA GLY A 522 9.42 -2.61 -2.03
C GLY A 522 10.80 -2.34 -2.68
N LYS A 523 10.90 -2.23 -4.00
CA LYS A 523 12.13 -2.00 -4.78
C LYS A 523 12.08 -0.71 -5.61
N PHE A 524 10.93 -0.38 -6.17
CA PHE A 524 10.75 0.76 -7.07
C PHE A 524 9.49 1.57 -6.76
N LEU A 525 9.58 2.89 -6.97
CA LEU A 525 8.43 3.81 -7.03
C LEU A 525 8.42 4.43 -8.44
N LEU A 526 7.27 4.38 -9.10
CA LEU A 526 7.09 4.80 -10.48
C LEU A 526 6.01 5.87 -10.55
N PHE A 527 6.35 6.96 -11.23
CA PHE A 527 5.43 8.03 -11.59
C PHE A 527 5.26 8.02 -13.10
N VAL A 528 4.07 7.62 -13.55
CA VAL A 528 3.77 7.36 -14.96
C VAL A 528 3.03 8.55 -15.53
N SER A 529 3.47 9.05 -16.69
CA SER A 529 2.84 10.15 -17.43
C SER A 529 2.59 9.77 -18.89
N PRO A 530 1.93 10.63 -19.68
CA PRO A 530 1.80 10.43 -21.12
C PRO A 530 3.14 10.50 -21.89
N PHE A 531 4.21 11.03 -21.30
CA PHE A 531 5.51 11.24 -21.95
C PHE A 531 6.54 10.16 -21.60
N GLY A 532 6.41 9.61 -20.40
CA GLY A 532 7.34 8.60 -19.93
C GLY A 532 7.02 8.13 -18.53
N VAL A 533 8.02 7.54 -17.89
CA VAL A 533 7.95 7.13 -16.49
C VAL A 533 9.18 7.62 -15.73
N ASN A 534 8.95 8.25 -14.59
CA ASN A 534 9.99 8.57 -13.62
C ASN A 534 10.10 7.41 -12.62
N ILE A 535 11.26 6.76 -12.59
CA ILE A 535 11.53 5.59 -11.77
C ILE A 535 12.51 5.94 -10.66
N TRP A 536 12.10 5.67 -9.44
CA TRP A 536 12.92 5.81 -8.26
C TRP A 536 13.29 4.44 -7.72
N GLY A 537 14.59 4.16 -7.67
CA GLY A 537 15.12 2.90 -7.17
C GLY A 537 15.64 3.01 -5.75
N PHE A 538 15.25 2.08 -4.88
CA PHE A 538 15.73 2.02 -3.48
C PHE A 538 16.90 1.04 -3.28
N ARG A 539 17.33 0.39 -4.37
CA ARG A 539 18.50 -0.48 -4.43
C ARG A 539 19.62 0.21 -5.22
N ARG A 540 20.87 -0.24 -5.05
CA ARG A 540 21.96 0.19 -5.95
C ARG A 540 21.59 -0.22 -7.37
N ARG A 541 21.82 0.68 -8.33
CA ARG A 541 21.59 0.41 -9.75
C ARG A 541 22.44 -0.79 -10.18
N PRO A 542 21.90 -1.73 -10.98
CA PRO A 542 22.73 -2.73 -11.65
C PRO A 542 23.81 -2.00 -12.48
N PRO A 543 25.04 -2.51 -12.57
CA PRO A 543 25.99 -2.00 -13.54
C PRO A 543 25.39 -2.13 -14.95
N LEU A 544 25.50 -1.07 -15.75
CA LEU A 544 25.00 -1.00 -17.12
C LEU A 544 25.81 -1.88 -18.08
#